data_AF-A0A8A4TXS0-F1
#
_entry.id   AF-A0A8A4TXS0-F1
#
_cell.length_a   1.000
_cell.length_b   1.000
_cell.length_c   1.000
_cell.angle_alpha   90.00
_cell.angle_beta   90.00
_cell.angle_gamma   90.00
#
_symmetry.space_group_name_H-M   'P 1'
#
loop_
_entity.id
_entity.type
_entity.pdbx_description
1 polymer ?
#
loop_
_entity_poly.entity_id
_entity_poly.type
_entity_poly.pdbx_seq_one_letter_code
_entity_poly.pdbx_strand_id
1 'polypeptide(L)'
;MQLDLRGQTVTQAIAIVRQALDDAEDTEFEVITDSEVVKLNLSNAIAKLGYQCRFERKGASFVVTVKTGKKSRKPTPSNNSSSGVRREISAFPAKTVDRGEVRAARQRDRERRERRTNAPGDPVDQATSAGSRPTTNEAPQTRTRTERPTAPREPAASTRARKETPERPQAPRPGASGSNGGPNLPTLNWLVVQHEQIGDRDARLGTELLSDFLDSLDLARFQGVFLVHRGVRLIDPTFQQGRFLKLLEEKRFHIWACSRSLAYYQLEDKVKPPIQTAQIADLQRLTAHYQLIWI
;
A
#
# COMPACT_ATOMS: atom_id res chain seq x y z
N MET A 1 12.10 -13.59 36.53
CA MET A 1 11.68 -14.69 35.61
C MET A 1 12.61 -14.84 34.39
N GLN A 2 12.73 -16.03 33.78
CA GLN A 2 13.46 -16.27 32.52
C GLN A 2 12.57 -17.01 31.51
N LEU A 3 12.54 -16.55 30.25
CA LEU A 3 11.75 -17.10 29.16
C LEU A 3 12.65 -17.57 28.00
N ASP A 4 12.49 -18.81 27.57
CA ASP A 4 13.21 -19.37 26.42
C ASP A 4 12.31 -19.36 25.17
N LEU A 5 12.71 -18.58 24.17
CA LEU A 5 12.00 -18.41 22.89
C LEU A 5 12.81 -18.93 21.70
N ARG A 6 13.79 -19.79 21.93
CA ARG A 6 14.54 -20.43 20.83
C ARG A 6 13.63 -21.29 19.96
N GLY A 7 13.82 -21.23 18.65
CA GLY A 7 12.97 -21.92 17.67
C GLY A 7 11.53 -21.41 17.55
N GLN A 8 11.14 -20.36 18.29
CA GLN A 8 9.80 -19.78 18.19
C GLN A 8 9.70 -18.85 16.98
N THR A 9 8.54 -18.83 16.33
CA THR A 9 8.23 -17.82 15.31
C THR A 9 8.07 -16.44 15.95
N VAL A 10 8.25 -15.37 15.16
CA VAL A 10 8.08 -13.98 15.64
C VAL A 10 6.71 -13.77 16.30
N THR A 11 5.64 -14.31 15.71
CA THR A 11 4.28 -14.18 16.24
C THR A 11 4.12 -14.88 17.59
N GLN A 12 4.65 -16.10 17.74
CA GLN A 12 4.61 -16.85 18.99
C GLN A 12 5.43 -16.16 20.08
N ALA A 13 6.65 -15.73 19.75
CA ALA A 13 7.53 -15.02 20.69
C ALA A 13 6.87 -13.77 21.26
N ILE A 14 6.22 -12.95 20.42
CA ILE A 14 5.50 -11.76 20.87
C ILE A 14 4.30 -12.12 21.78
N ALA A 15 3.55 -13.17 21.45
CA ALA A 15 2.41 -13.61 22.25
C ALA A 15 2.85 -14.07 23.64
N ILE A 16 3.90 -14.89 23.72
CA ILE A 16 4.45 -15.38 24.99
C ILE A 16 4.97 -14.23 25.85
N VAL A 17 5.70 -13.27 25.26
CA VAL A 17 6.22 -12.10 25.99
C VAL A 17 5.10 -11.19 26.47
N ARG A 18 4.01 -11.02 25.72
CA ARG A 18 2.84 -10.27 26.18
C ARG A 18 2.18 -10.92 27.39
N GLN A 19 1.94 -12.23 27.30
CA GLN A 19 1.37 -12.98 28.42
C GLN A 19 2.27 -12.86 29.66
N ALA A 20 3.58 -13.02 29.49
CA ALA A 20 4.56 -12.85 30.56
C ALA A 20 4.58 -11.43 31.15
N LEU A 21 4.33 -10.39 30.35
CA LEU A 21 4.23 -9.01 30.82
C LEU A 21 2.95 -8.75 31.61
N ASP A 22 1.86 -9.45 31.28
CA ASP A 22 0.58 -9.33 31.97
C ASP A 22 0.60 -10.09 33.30
N ASP A 23 1.33 -11.21 33.36
CA ASP A 23 1.44 -12.08 34.55
C ASP A 23 2.60 -11.68 35.49
N ALA A 24 3.54 -10.83 35.04
CA ALA A 24 4.72 -10.48 35.82
C ALA A 24 4.39 -9.51 36.97
N GLU A 25 4.48 -10.00 38.21
CA GLU A 25 4.61 -9.17 39.41
C GLU A 25 6.04 -8.62 39.61
N ASP A 26 7.03 -9.33 39.03
CA ASP A 26 8.45 -8.98 39.07
C ASP A 26 8.76 -7.69 38.30
N THR A 27 9.82 -6.99 38.72
CA THR A 27 10.30 -5.75 38.08
C THR A 27 11.23 -5.98 36.87
N GLU A 28 11.82 -7.17 36.73
CA GLU A 28 12.70 -7.50 35.60
C GLU A 28 12.62 -8.99 35.21
N PHE A 29 12.63 -9.29 33.90
CA PHE A 29 12.75 -10.67 33.40
C PHE A 29 13.61 -10.76 32.13
N GLU A 30 14.19 -11.94 31.91
CA GLU A 30 15.07 -12.22 30.77
C GLU A 30 14.38 -13.07 29.72
N VAL A 31 14.60 -12.75 28.45
CA VAL A 31 14.09 -13.50 27.29
C VAL A 31 15.27 -13.94 26.42
N ILE A 32 15.38 -15.24 26.15
CA ILE A 32 16.44 -15.82 25.34
C ILE A 32 15.90 -16.15 23.95
N THR A 33 16.57 -15.73 22.89
CA THR A 33 16.22 -16.09 21.50
C THR A 33 17.47 -16.31 20.65
N ASP A 34 17.39 -17.21 19.69
CA ASP A 34 18.44 -17.51 18.70
C ASP A 34 18.28 -16.70 17.40
N SER A 35 17.16 -15.98 17.25
CA SER A 35 16.83 -15.26 16.02
C SER A 35 16.98 -13.74 16.17
N GLU A 36 17.80 -13.15 15.31
CA GLU A 36 17.96 -11.69 15.23
C GLU A 36 16.67 -10.99 14.79
N VAL A 37 15.87 -11.65 13.96
CA VAL A 37 14.56 -11.15 13.52
C VAL A 37 13.58 -11.10 14.70
N VAL A 38 13.57 -12.14 15.54
CA VAL A 38 12.73 -12.17 16.76
C VAL A 38 13.18 -11.08 17.74
N LYS A 39 14.48 -10.92 17.96
CA LYS A 39 15.06 -9.84 18.79
C LYS A 39 14.56 -8.45 18.38
N LEU A 40 14.67 -8.08 17.09
CA LEU A 40 14.28 -6.76 16.60
C LEU A 40 12.76 -6.53 16.70
N ASN A 41 11.97 -7.57 16.44
CA ASN A 41 10.51 -7.46 16.55
C ASN A 41 10.07 -7.36 18.02
N LEU A 42 10.70 -8.10 18.93
CA LEU A 42 10.47 -8.00 20.36
C LEU A 42 10.82 -6.59 20.89
N SER A 43 11.95 -6.00 20.48
CA SER A 43 12.32 -4.64 20.91
C SER A 43 11.24 -3.63 20.57
N ASN A 44 10.71 -3.70 19.34
CA ASN A 44 9.67 -2.81 18.85
C ASN A 44 8.33 -3.06 19.56
N ALA A 45 7.98 -4.33 19.78
CA ALA A 45 6.75 -4.69 20.49
C ALA A 45 6.76 -4.23 21.95
N ILE A 46 7.87 -4.45 22.67
CA ILE A 46 8.05 -4.07 24.08
C ILE A 46 8.06 -2.54 24.23
N ALA A 47 8.76 -1.83 23.34
CA ALA A 47 8.78 -0.35 23.35
C ALA A 47 7.39 0.25 23.10
N LYS A 48 6.59 -0.34 22.19
CA LYS A 48 5.20 0.07 21.94
C LYS A 48 4.29 -0.10 23.16
N LEU A 49 4.58 -1.09 24.00
CA LEU A 49 3.87 -1.33 25.25
C LEU A 49 4.34 -0.39 26.39
N GLY A 50 5.37 0.43 26.13
CA GLY A 50 5.88 1.42 27.08
C GLY A 50 6.92 0.87 28.06
N TYR A 51 7.48 -0.31 27.78
CA TYR A 51 8.52 -0.93 28.61
C TYR A 51 9.92 -0.68 28.02
N GLN A 52 10.93 -0.70 28.89
CA GLN A 52 12.33 -0.61 28.48
C GLN A 52 12.93 -2.01 28.34
N CYS A 53 13.72 -2.22 27.30
CA CYS A 53 14.47 -3.46 27.09
C CYS A 53 15.94 -3.17 26.81
N ARG A 54 16.81 -4.06 27.29
CA ARG A 54 18.25 -4.06 27.00
C ARG A 54 18.62 -5.38 26.35
N PHE A 55 19.49 -5.32 25.36
CA PHE A 55 19.92 -6.49 24.59
C PHE A 55 21.39 -6.78 24.86
N GLU A 56 21.71 -8.04 25.09
CA GLU A 56 23.06 -8.54 25.19
C GLU A 56 23.20 -9.82 24.37
N ARG A 57 24.29 -9.96 23.63
CA ARG A 57 24.57 -11.19 22.87
C ARG A 57 25.44 -12.10 23.74
N LYS A 58 24.97 -13.31 24.03
CA LYS A 58 25.70 -14.34 24.80
C LYS A 58 25.90 -15.57 23.91
N GLY A 59 27.04 -15.63 23.23
CA GLY A 59 27.37 -16.70 22.28
C GLY A 59 26.48 -16.66 21.03
N ALA A 60 25.81 -17.78 20.74
CA ALA A 60 24.88 -17.91 19.61
C ALA A 60 23.48 -17.32 19.90
N SER A 61 23.17 -17.03 21.17
CA SER A 61 21.86 -16.54 21.59
C SER A 61 21.90 -15.05 21.94
N PHE A 62 20.74 -14.41 21.82
CA PHE A 62 20.46 -13.07 22.30
C PHE A 62 19.67 -13.16 23.61
N VAL A 63 20.09 -12.38 24.60
CA VAL A 63 19.37 -12.22 25.87
C VAL A 63 18.79 -10.81 25.91
N VAL A 64 17.48 -10.74 26.12
CA VAL A 64 16.72 -9.49 26.23
C VAL A 64 16.28 -9.35 27.68
N THR A 65 16.81 -8.35 28.37
CA THR A 65 16.36 -8.00 29.73
C THR A 65 15.26 -6.95 29.61
N VAL A 66 14.06 -7.27 30.09
CA VAL A 66 12.89 -6.37 30.08
C VAL A 66 12.67 -5.85 31.49
N LYS A 67 12.57 -4.51 31.64
CA LYS A 67 12.29 -3.86 32.92
C LYS A 67 10.82 -3.40 32.96
N THR A 68 10.03 -4.04 33.81
CA THR A 68 8.65 -3.68 34.15
C THR A 68 8.66 -2.58 35.22
N GLY A 69 9.13 -1.40 34.84
CA GLY A 69 8.99 -0.21 35.68
C GLY A 69 7.54 0.31 35.65
N LYS A 70 7.10 0.98 36.74
CA LYS A 70 5.83 1.75 36.74
C LYS A 70 5.76 2.58 35.47
N LYS A 71 4.76 2.35 34.62
CA LYS A 71 4.55 3.00 33.30
C LYS A 71 4.94 4.48 33.36
N SER A 72 6.18 4.79 32.98
CA SER A 72 6.60 6.19 32.90
C SER A 72 5.83 6.79 31.74
N ARG A 73 4.92 7.72 32.04
CA ARG A 73 4.11 8.41 31.04
C ARG A 73 5.04 8.97 29.95
N LYS A 74 4.94 8.38 28.76
CA LYS A 74 5.56 8.74 27.46
C LYS A 74 7.10 8.84 27.43
N PRO A 75 7.79 7.89 26.78
CA PRO A 75 9.20 8.07 26.42
C PRO A 75 9.31 9.04 25.23
N THR A 76 10.02 10.15 25.44
CA THR A 76 10.56 10.98 24.36
C THR A 76 11.55 10.14 23.55
N PRO A 77 11.56 10.20 22.20
CA PRO A 77 12.49 9.42 21.38
C PRO A 77 13.94 9.81 21.69
N SER A 78 14.59 8.99 22.52
CA SER A 78 16.00 9.10 22.87
C SER A 78 16.85 8.60 21.71
N ASN A 79 17.69 9.49 21.21
CA ASN A 79 18.62 9.27 20.11
C ASN A 79 19.84 8.51 20.67
N ASN A 80 19.94 7.20 20.39
CA ASN A 80 21.06 6.38 20.86
C ASN A 80 22.35 6.81 20.16
N SER A 81 23.23 7.48 20.91
CA SER A 81 24.64 7.65 20.60
C SER A 81 25.39 6.35 20.95
N SER A 82 26.06 5.82 19.94
CA SER A 82 26.90 4.64 19.98
C SER A 82 28.20 4.89 20.74
N SER A 83 28.48 4.07 21.75
CA SER A 83 29.82 3.75 22.25
C SER A 83 29.92 2.21 22.21
N GLY A 84 30.97 1.54 21.75
CA GLY A 84 32.16 1.91 21.02
C GLY A 84 32.84 0.58 20.66
N VAL A 85 33.06 0.33 19.37
CA VAL A 85 34.05 -0.65 18.89
C VAL A 85 34.72 0.02 17.70
N ARG A 86 35.90 0.60 17.94
CA ARG A 86 36.75 1.21 16.93
C ARG A 86 37.25 0.10 15.99
N ARG A 87 36.81 0.11 14.73
CA ARG A 87 37.64 -0.29 13.60
C ARG A 87 37.89 0.97 12.79
N GLU A 88 39.17 1.27 12.57
CA GLU A 88 39.61 2.34 11.68
C GLU A 88 39.04 2.08 10.29
N ILE A 89 38.09 2.93 9.88
CA ILE A 89 37.73 3.11 8.48
C ILE A 89 37.90 4.60 8.22
N SER A 90 38.80 4.93 7.31
CA SER A 90 39.17 6.28 6.89
C SER A 90 37.93 7.11 6.57
N ALA A 91 37.77 8.22 7.28
CA ALA A 91 36.66 9.15 7.14
C ALA A 91 36.71 9.89 5.80
N PHE A 92 35.64 9.75 5.00
CA PHE A 92 35.29 10.77 4.00
C PHE A 92 34.72 11.99 4.74
N PRO A 93 35.15 13.23 4.40
CA PRO A 93 34.64 14.42 5.07
C PRO A 93 33.18 14.65 4.68
N ALA A 94 32.28 14.51 5.66
CA ALA A 94 30.90 14.92 5.52
C ALA A 94 30.87 16.45 5.36
N LYS A 95 30.55 16.93 4.15
CA LYS A 95 30.27 18.35 3.92
C LYS A 95 29.04 18.73 4.73
N THR A 96 29.25 19.49 5.79
CA THR A 96 28.19 20.22 6.50
C THR A 96 27.54 21.17 5.53
N VAL A 97 26.33 20.83 5.06
CA VAL A 97 25.54 21.73 4.22
C VAL A 97 25.11 22.91 5.09
N ASP A 98 25.59 24.10 4.72
CA ASP A 98 25.25 25.34 5.41
C ASP A 98 23.74 25.60 5.27
N ARG A 99 23.07 25.75 6.43
CA ARG A 99 21.63 26.09 6.48
C ARG A 99 21.34 27.43 5.80
N GLY A 100 22.34 28.32 5.67
CA GLY A 100 22.26 29.55 4.90
C GLY A 100 22.03 29.29 3.40
N GLU A 101 22.79 28.38 2.79
CA GLU A 101 22.67 28.06 1.35
C GLU A 101 21.31 27.45 1.01
N VAL A 102 20.78 26.59 1.89
CA VAL A 102 19.46 25.97 1.69
C VAL A 102 18.33 27.01 1.73
N ARG A 103 18.46 28.04 2.58
CA ARG A 103 17.49 29.16 2.62
C ARG A 103 17.60 30.03 1.36
N ALA A 104 18.82 30.35 0.93
CA ALA A 104 19.05 31.12 -0.29
C ALA A 104 18.54 30.40 -1.55
N ALA A 105 18.71 29.07 -1.63
CA ALA A 105 18.20 28.27 -2.74
C ALA A 105 16.66 28.30 -2.82
N ARG A 106 15.97 28.18 -1.67
CA ARG A 106 14.50 28.26 -1.60
C ARG A 106 13.97 29.65 -2.00
N GLN A 107 14.70 30.71 -1.64
CA GLN A 107 14.31 32.06 -1.99
C GLN A 107 14.46 32.33 -3.49
N ARG A 108 15.55 31.87 -4.11
CA ARG A 108 15.72 31.93 -5.57
C ARG A 108 14.64 31.18 -6.34
N ASP A 109 14.24 30.00 -5.86
CA ASP A 109 13.17 29.22 -6.50
C ASP A 109 11.80 29.90 -6.40
N ARG A 110 11.51 30.57 -5.28
CA ARG A 110 10.29 31.36 -5.12
C ARG A 110 10.27 32.55 -6.09
N GLU A 111 11.35 33.31 -6.17
CA GLU A 111 11.48 34.44 -7.10
C GLU A 111 11.34 34.00 -8.57
N ARG A 112 11.88 32.83 -8.92
CA ARG A 112 11.77 32.27 -10.29
C ARG A 112 10.34 31.91 -10.66
N ARG A 113 9.53 31.43 -9.69
CA ARG A 113 8.11 31.16 -9.90
C ARG A 113 7.31 32.45 -10.06
N GLU A 114 7.56 33.45 -9.22
CA GLU A 114 6.88 34.75 -9.28
C GLU A 114 7.18 35.50 -10.60
N ARG A 115 8.41 35.36 -11.14
CA ARG A 115 8.74 35.90 -12.48
C ARG A 115 8.03 35.18 -13.62
N ARG A 116 7.74 33.89 -13.49
CA ARG A 116 7.01 33.12 -14.51
C ARG A 116 5.52 33.47 -14.55
N THR A 117 4.92 33.75 -13.40
CA THR A 117 3.49 34.12 -13.33
C THR A 117 3.23 35.55 -13.80
N ASN A 118 4.24 36.42 -13.73
CA ASN A 118 4.13 37.84 -14.09
C ASN A 118 4.80 38.18 -15.43
N ALA A 119 5.24 37.19 -16.22
CA ALA A 119 5.79 37.44 -17.54
C ALA A 119 4.65 37.95 -18.46
N PRO A 120 4.78 39.16 -19.05
CA PRO A 120 3.79 39.67 -19.99
C PRO A 120 3.71 38.70 -21.18
N GLY A 121 2.49 38.24 -21.48
CA GLY A 121 2.25 37.31 -22.59
C GLY A 121 2.74 37.90 -23.90
N ASP A 122 3.44 37.08 -24.69
CA ASP A 122 3.88 37.45 -26.04
C ASP A 122 2.65 37.85 -26.88
N PRO A 123 2.74 38.93 -27.67
CA PRO A 123 1.66 39.34 -28.54
C PRO A 123 1.40 38.26 -29.60
N VAL A 124 0.17 37.76 -29.63
CA VAL A 124 -0.31 36.84 -30.67
C VAL A 124 -0.45 37.63 -31.97
N ASP A 125 0.47 37.40 -32.91
CA ASP A 125 0.39 37.92 -34.27
C ASP A 125 -0.86 37.35 -34.98
N GLN A 126 -1.86 38.22 -35.16
CA GLN A 126 -2.95 38.02 -36.11
C GLN A 126 -2.55 38.64 -37.46
N ALA A 127 -2.21 37.81 -38.43
CA ALA A 127 -2.09 38.20 -39.83
C ALA A 127 -3.12 37.44 -40.69
N THR A 128 -3.87 38.26 -41.41
CA THR A 128 -4.96 38.08 -42.38
C THR A 128 -4.67 37.21 -43.62
N SER A 129 -5.68 36.49 -44.12
CA SER A 129 -6.18 36.51 -45.53
C SER A 129 -7.38 35.55 -45.67
N ALA A 130 -8.62 36.02 -45.75
CA ALA A 130 -9.36 36.37 -46.98
C ALA A 130 -9.81 35.15 -47.82
N GLY A 131 -11.13 34.92 -47.91
CA GLY A 131 -11.71 33.96 -48.85
C GLY A 131 -13.19 33.59 -48.63
N SER A 132 -14.08 34.50 -49.03
CA SER A 132 -15.40 34.25 -49.68
C SER A 132 -16.59 33.58 -48.93
N ARG A 133 -17.68 34.38 -48.87
CA ARG A 133 -19.14 34.11 -48.69
C ARG A 133 -19.73 33.01 -49.62
N PRO A 134 -20.99 32.51 -49.49
CA PRO A 134 -22.23 33.21 -49.04
C PRO A 134 -23.24 32.40 -48.15
N THR A 135 -23.87 33.06 -47.17
CA THR A 135 -25.32 33.44 -47.04
C THR A 135 -26.40 32.35 -47.22
N THR A 136 -27.12 32.06 -46.12
CA THR A 136 -28.60 32.01 -45.99
C THR A 136 -28.91 31.96 -44.48
N ASN A 137 -29.51 32.99 -43.89
CA ASN A 137 -30.96 33.13 -43.61
C ASN A 137 -31.60 31.89 -42.98
N GLU A 138 -31.89 31.93 -41.67
CA GLU A 138 -33.26 32.09 -41.16
C GLU A 138 -33.29 32.20 -39.62
N ALA A 139 -34.19 33.05 -39.15
CA ALA A 139 -34.43 33.39 -37.75
C ALA A 139 -35.65 32.58 -37.21
N PRO A 140 -36.25 32.92 -36.06
CA PRO A 140 -36.40 32.01 -34.92
C PRO A 140 -37.83 31.46 -34.78
N GLN A 141 -37.98 30.14 -34.58
CA GLN A 141 -39.28 29.56 -34.28
C GLN A 141 -39.49 29.35 -32.78
N THR A 142 -40.28 30.28 -32.23
CA THR A 142 -41.46 30.07 -31.39
C THR A 142 -41.58 28.79 -30.55
N ARG A 143 -41.65 29.05 -29.24
CA ARG A 143 -42.27 28.22 -28.19
C ARG A 143 -43.59 27.60 -28.66
N THR A 144 -43.71 26.28 -28.50
CA THR A 144 -45.01 25.62 -28.29
C THR A 144 -44.95 24.76 -27.03
N ARG A 145 -45.85 25.11 -26.13
CA ARG A 145 -46.22 24.45 -24.89
C ARG A 145 -47.17 23.32 -25.28
N THR A 146 -46.75 22.06 -25.08
CA THR A 146 -47.62 20.90 -25.27
C THR A 146 -47.71 20.11 -23.97
N GLU A 147 -48.84 20.37 -23.32
CA GLU A 147 -49.74 19.45 -22.62
C GLU A 147 -49.18 18.23 -21.85
N ARG A 148 -49.52 18.29 -20.56
CA ARG A 148 -49.54 17.26 -19.52
C ARG A 148 -50.36 16.03 -19.97
N PRO A 149 -49.81 14.80 -19.93
CA PRO A 149 -50.62 13.61 -20.12
C PRO A 149 -51.39 13.27 -18.84
N THR A 150 -52.69 13.13 -19.01
CA THR A 150 -53.68 12.62 -18.08
C THR A 150 -53.40 11.14 -17.76
N ALA A 151 -53.49 10.78 -16.48
CA ALA A 151 -53.35 9.41 -16.00
C ALA A 151 -54.49 8.51 -16.54
N PRO A 152 -54.22 7.29 -17.03
CA PRO A 152 -55.24 6.27 -17.22
C PRO A 152 -55.48 5.49 -15.91
N ARG A 153 -56.76 5.31 -15.62
CA ARG A 153 -57.32 4.43 -14.57
C ARG A 153 -56.77 3.01 -14.64
N GLU A 154 -56.60 2.44 -13.44
CA GLU A 154 -56.47 0.99 -13.19
C GLU A 154 -57.62 0.19 -13.81
N PRO A 155 -57.30 -1.00 -14.36
CA PRO A 155 -58.17 -2.15 -14.24
C PRO A 155 -57.57 -3.17 -13.28
N ALA A 156 -58.42 -3.61 -12.34
CA ALA A 156 -58.16 -4.70 -11.44
C ALA A 156 -58.06 -6.06 -12.19
N ALA A 157 -57.38 -6.98 -11.52
CA ALA A 157 -57.50 -8.43 -11.58
C ALA A 157 -56.49 -9.24 -12.43
N SER A 158 -55.87 -10.17 -11.71
CA SER A 158 -55.62 -11.57 -12.09
C SER A 158 -54.47 -11.86 -13.06
N THR A 159 -53.31 -12.29 -12.55
CA THR A 159 -52.95 -13.72 -12.48
C THR A 159 -51.62 -13.92 -11.77
N ARG A 160 -51.58 -14.95 -10.92
CA ARG A 160 -50.42 -15.46 -10.21
C ARG A 160 -49.47 -16.11 -11.23
N ALA A 161 -48.35 -15.44 -11.56
CA ALA A 161 -47.23 -16.06 -12.24
C ALA A 161 -46.07 -16.25 -11.25
N ARG A 162 -45.73 -17.52 -10.99
CA ARG A 162 -44.56 -17.92 -10.19
C ARG A 162 -43.30 -17.35 -10.86
N LYS A 163 -42.65 -16.42 -10.16
CA LYS A 163 -41.31 -15.93 -10.51
C LYS A 163 -40.31 -17.00 -10.10
N GLU A 164 -39.84 -17.79 -11.06
CA GLU A 164 -38.67 -18.65 -10.86
C GLU A 164 -37.49 -17.74 -10.50
N THR A 165 -36.96 -17.97 -9.30
CA THR A 165 -35.77 -17.30 -8.82
C THR A 165 -34.59 -17.90 -9.60
N PRO A 166 -33.76 -17.10 -10.30
CA PRO A 166 -32.57 -17.63 -10.94
C PRO A 166 -31.69 -18.26 -9.87
N GLU A 167 -31.41 -19.55 -10.01
CA GLU A 167 -30.52 -20.30 -9.13
C GLU A 167 -29.18 -19.58 -9.05
N ARG A 168 -28.87 -19.10 -7.84
CA ARG A 168 -27.54 -18.62 -7.49
C ARG A 168 -26.57 -19.79 -7.67
N PRO A 169 -25.43 -19.62 -8.36
CA PRO A 169 -24.42 -20.67 -8.49
C PRO A 169 -24.04 -21.15 -7.09
N GLN A 170 -24.45 -22.37 -6.74
CA GLN A 170 -24.09 -22.97 -5.46
C GLN A 170 -22.59 -23.26 -5.51
N ALA A 171 -21.84 -22.65 -4.59
CA ALA A 171 -20.46 -23.03 -4.35
C ALA A 171 -20.42 -24.55 -4.05
N PRO A 172 -19.46 -25.30 -4.62
CA PRO A 172 -19.38 -26.74 -4.43
C PRO A 172 -19.29 -27.05 -2.94
N ARG A 173 -20.20 -27.91 -2.47
CA ARG A 173 -20.21 -28.37 -1.08
C ARG A 173 -18.91 -29.14 -0.80
N PRO A 174 -18.22 -28.89 0.32
CA PRO A 174 -17.06 -29.67 0.71
C PRO A 174 -17.51 -31.08 1.09
N GLY A 175 -17.38 -32.01 0.14
CA GLY A 175 -17.60 -33.43 0.33
C GLY A 175 -16.43 -34.05 1.09
N ALA A 176 -16.80 -34.84 2.10
CA ALA A 176 -16.06 -35.81 2.88
C ALA A 176 -14.58 -36.07 2.55
N SER A 177 -13.79 -35.90 3.61
CA SER A 177 -12.40 -36.32 3.80
C SER A 177 -12.13 -37.76 3.33
N GLY A 178 -11.63 -37.89 2.10
CA GLY A 178 -10.88 -39.05 1.63
C GLY A 178 -9.44 -38.60 1.35
N SER A 179 -8.48 -39.14 2.09
CA SER A 179 -7.05 -38.89 1.89
C SER A 179 -6.59 -39.45 0.55
N ASN A 180 -6.67 -38.65 -0.50
CA ASN A 180 -6.08 -38.95 -1.80
C ASN A 180 -4.96 -37.97 -2.08
N GLY A 181 -3.81 -38.49 -2.50
CA GLY A 181 -2.71 -37.71 -3.06
C GLY A 181 -3.19 -36.94 -4.27
N GLY A 182 -3.75 -35.76 -4.02
CA GLY A 182 -4.26 -34.87 -5.04
C GLY A 182 -3.14 -34.49 -6.00
N PRO A 183 -3.45 -34.28 -7.29
CA PRO A 183 -2.47 -33.80 -8.25
C PRO A 183 -1.81 -32.56 -7.65
N ASN A 184 -0.48 -32.55 -7.67
CA ASN A 184 0.34 -31.46 -7.16
C ASN A 184 0.05 -30.22 -8.01
N LEU A 185 -1.02 -29.51 -7.65
CA LEU A 185 -1.42 -28.28 -8.32
C LEU A 185 -0.26 -27.31 -8.15
N PRO A 186 0.22 -26.70 -9.24
CA PRO A 186 1.33 -25.76 -9.15
C PRO A 186 0.92 -24.65 -8.18
N THR A 187 1.71 -24.45 -7.12
CA THR A 187 1.56 -23.31 -6.22
C THR A 187 1.65 -22.03 -7.04
N LEU A 188 0.53 -21.33 -7.20
CA LEU A 188 0.49 -20.08 -7.93
C LEU A 188 1.10 -19.00 -7.03
N ASN A 189 2.08 -18.26 -7.56
CA ASN A 189 2.70 -17.18 -6.79
C ASN A 189 1.95 -15.88 -7.05
N TRP A 190 1.67 -15.14 -5.98
CA TRP A 190 1.05 -13.83 -6.05
C TRP A 190 2.02 -12.78 -5.49
N LEU A 191 2.13 -11.67 -6.20
CA LEU A 191 2.91 -10.53 -5.76
C LEU A 191 2.01 -9.57 -4.99
N VAL A 192 2.39 -9.20 -3.77
CA VAL A 192 1.63 -8.21 -2.99
C VAL A 192 2.46 -6.96 -2.83
N VAL A 193 1.94 -5.85 -3.37
CA VAL A 193 2.61 -4.55 -3.33
C VAL A 193 1.89 -3.65 -2.33
N GLN A 194 2.58 -3.31 -1.23
CA GLN A 194 2.03 -2.50 -0.16
C GLN A 194 2.31 -1.00 -0.33
N HIS A 195 3.38 -0.67 -1.04
CA HIS A 195 3.90 0.69 -1.15
C HIS A 195 4.05 1.13 -2.60
N GLU A 196 3.92 2.43 -2.84
CA GLU A 196 4.14 3.06 -4.15
C GLU A 196 5.61 3.39 -4.44
N GLN A 197 6.52 3.12 -3.50
CA GLN A 197 7.95 3.42 -3.61
C GLN A 197 8.79 2.48 -2.72
N ILE A 198 10.05 2.27 -3.08
CA ILE A 198 11.05 1.58 -2.25
C ILE A 198 11.79 2.59 -1.36
N GLY A 199 11.68 2.41 -0.05
CA GLY A 199 12.32 3.26 0.96
C GLY A 199 11.62 4.61 1.20
N ASP A 200 12.05 5.32 2.25
CA ASP A 200 11.35 6.51 2.77
C ASP A 200 12.07 7.84 2.55
N ARG A 201 13.32 7.83 2.08
CA ARG A 201 14.16 9.04 2.07
C ARG A 201 13.91 9.97 0.88
N ASP A 202 13.77 9.40 -0.30
CA ASP A 202 13.55 10.14 -1.54
C ASP A 202 12.44 9.44 -2.33
N ALA A 203 11.29 10.10 -2.43
CA ALA A 203 10.11 9.55 -3.08
C ALA A 203 10.32 9.31 -4.58
N ARG A 204 11.10 10.16 -5.24
CA ARG A 204 11.37 10.05 -6.67
C ARG A 204 12.27 8.85 -6.94
N LEU A 205 13.39 8.78 -6.22
CA LEU A 205 14.31 7.64 -6.33
C LEU A 205 13.61 6.33 -5.94
N GLY A 206 12.82 6.32 -4.87
CA GLY A 206 12.09 5.13 -4.44
C GLY A 206 11.07 4.64 -5.48
N THR A 207 10.44 5.55 -6.22
CA THR A 207 9.53 5.24 -7.33
C THR A 207 10.29 4.65 -8.53
N GLU A 208 11.43 5.25 -8.88
CA GLU A 208 12.31 4.76 -9.96
C GLU A 208 12.82 3.35 -9.62
N LEU A 209 13.32 3.14 -8.39
CA LEU A 209 13.78 1.83 -7.91
C LEU A 209 12.67 0.78 -7.91
N LEU A 210 11.44 1.14 -7.52
CA LEU A 210 10.32 0.21 -7.58
C LEU A 210 10.04 -0.21 -9.02
N SER A 211 10.10 0.74 -9.96
CA SER A 211 9.87 0.47 -11.38
C SER A 211 10.95 -0.44 -11.95
N ASP A 212 12.22 -0.15 -11.71
CA ASP A 212 13.35 -0.99 -12.13
C ASP A 212 13.29 -2.39 -11.52
N PHE A 213 12.90 -2.49 -10.25
CA PHE A 213 12.69 -3.76 -9.58
C PHE A 213 11.59 -4.58 -10.25
N LEU A 214 10.43 -3.98 -10.53
CA LEU A 214 9.31 -4.65 -11.19
C LEU A 214 9.63 -5.06 -12.64
N ASP A 215 10.44 -4.26 -13.34
CA ASP A 215 10.97 -4.59 -14.67
C ASP A 215 11.97 -5.76 -14.61
N SER A 216 12.79 -5.82 -13.56
CA SER A 216 13.77 -6.91 -13.34
C SER A 216 13.15 -8.22 -12.84
N LEU A 217 11.94 -8.15 -12.27
CA LEU A 217 11.26 -9.34 -11.81
C LEU A 217 10.92 -10.22 -13.01
N ASP A 218 11.36 -11.48 -12.93
CA ASP A 218 10.78 -12.52 -13.79
C ASP A 218 9.32 -12.69 -13.40
N LEU A 219 8.45 -11.94 -14.07
CA LEU A 219 7.03 -11.93 -13.81
C LEU A 219 6.39 -13.28 -14.20
N ALA A 220 6.99 -14.07 -15.10
CA ALA A 220 6.41 -15.32 -15.60
C ALA A 220 6.12 -16.36 -14.50
N ARG A 221 6.77 -16.25 -13.34
CA ARG A 221 6.51 -17.12 -12.17
C ARG A 221 5.29 -16.73 -11.34
N PHE A 222 4.70 -15.56 -11.59
CA PHE A 222 3.56 -15.04 -10.86
C PHE A 222 2.30 -15.12 -11.71
N GLN A 223 1.16 -15.34 -11.05
CA GLN A 223 -0.14 -15.34 -11.72
C GLN A 223 -0.81 -13.97 -11.71
N GLY A 224 -0.51 -13.16 -10.69
CA GLY A 224 -1.18 -11.91 -10.46
C GLY A 224 -0.45 -11.01 -9.46
N VAL A 225 -0.88 -9.76 -9.43
CA VAL A 225 -0.44 -8.74 -8.50
C VAL A 225 -1.63 -8.26 -7.68
N PHE A 226 -1.46 -8.17 -6.37
CA PHE A 226 -2.44 -7.61 -5.45
C PHE A 226 -1.90 -6.31 -4.84
N LEU A 227 -2.61 -5.21 -5.07
CA LEU A 227 -2.28 -3.88 -4.58
C LEU A 227 -3.04 -3.60 -3.27
N VAL A 228 -2.31 -3.30 -2.21
CA VAL A 228 -2.85 -2.94 -0.89
C VAL A 228 -2.24 -1.65 -0.38
N HIS A 229 -2.84 -1.05 0.64
CA HIS A 229 -2.31 0.13 1.33
C HIS A 229 -1.96 1.23 0.33
N ARG A 230 -0.73 1.79 0.37
CA ARG A 230 -0.32 2.84 -0.55
C ARG A 230 -0.03 2.32 -1.95
N GLY A 231 0.19 1.01 -2.13
CA GLY A 231 0.36 0.36 -3.43
C GLY A 231 -0.85 0.52 -4.36
N VAL A 232 -2.04 0.84 -3.86
CA VAL A 232 -3.18 1.15 -4.76
C VAL A 232 -3.00 2.48 -5.50
N ARG A 233 -2.09 3.36 -5.03
CA ARG A 233 -1.80 4.63 -5.71
C ARG A 233 -1.08 4.43 -7.05
N LEU A 234 -0.48 3.24 -7.28
CA LEU A 234 0.06 2.84 -8.57
C LEU A 234 -1.02 2.84 -9.68
N ILE A 235 -2.30 2.76 -9.31
CA ILE A 235 -3.44 2.78 -10.24
C ILE A 235 -3.73 4.18 -10.78
N ASP A 236 -3.32 5.22 -10.06
CA ASP A 236 -3.62 6.59 -10.44
C ASP A 236 -2.84 6.98 -11.71
N PRO A 237 -3.51 7.33 -12.82
CA PRO A 237 -2.84 7.71 -14.07
C PRO A 237 -2.00 9.00 -13.93
N THR A 238 -2.25 9.81 -12.91
CA THR A 238 -1.42 10.98 -12.61
C THR A 238 -0.08 10.61 -11.98
N PHE A 239 0.02 9.40 -11.44
CA PHE A 239 1.26 8.89 -10.89
C PHE A 239 2.17 8.42 -12.03
N GLN A 240 3.47 8.71 -11.92
CA GLN A 240 4.47 8.41 -12.97
C GLN A 240 4.60 6.92 -13.32
N GLN A 241 3.90 6.04 -12.61
CA GLN A 241 3.93 4.59 -12.74
C GLN A 241 2.85 4.04 -13.67
N GLY A 242 2.23 4.86 -14.53
CA GLY A 242 1.41 4.35 -15.64
C GLY A 242 2.16 3.28 -16.48
N ARG A 243 3.50 3.31 -16.47
CA ARG A 243 4.36 2.25 -17.04
C ARG A 243 4.17 0.89 -16.37
N PHE A 244 4.02 0.83 -15.04
CA PHE A 244 3.85 -0.43 -14.32
C PHE A 244 2.54 -1.13 -14.66
N LEU A 245 1.42 -0.40 -14.65
CA LEU A 245 0.14 -0.97 -15.04
C LEU A 245 0.17 -1.46 -16.50
N LYS A 246 0.76 -0.69 -17.41
CA LYS A 246 0.95 -1.12 -18.80
C LYS A 246 1.76 -2.40 -18.90
N LEU A 247 2.87 -2.53 -18.15
CA LEU A 247 3.68 -3.74 -18.12
C LEU A 247 2.87 -4.96 -17.65
N LEU A 248 2.04 -4.79 -16.60
CA LEU A 248 1.18 -5.86 -16.10
C LEU A 248 0.09 -6.23 -17.13
N GLU A 249 -0.52 -5.24 -17.78
CA GLU A 249 -1.52 -5.45 -18.82
C GLU A 249 -0.95 -6.17 -20.06
N GLU A 250 0.22 -5.73 -20.55
CA GLU A 250 0.93 -6.34 -21.68
C GLU A 250 1.26 -7.81 -21.42
N LYS A 251 1.66 -8.12 -20.18
CA LYS A 251 1.95 -9.48 -19.73
C LYS A 251 0.71 -10.27 -19.28
N ARG A 252 -0.50 -9.70 -19.44
CA ARG A 252 -1.79 -10.31 -19.09
C ARG A 252 -1.90 -10.77 -17.63
N PHE A 253 -1.35 -9.98 -16.71
CA PHE A 253 -1.45 -10.25 -15.28
C PHE A 253 -2.86 -10.02 -14.75
N HIS A 254 -3.27 -10.84 -13.79
CA HIS A 254 -4.42 -10.52 -12.96
C HIS A 254 -4.03 -9.41 -11.97
N ILE A 255 -4.65 -8.24 -12.11
CA ILE A 255 -4.40 -7.10 -11.23
C ILE A 255 -5.56 -6.97 -10.26
N TRP A 256 -5.30 -7.16 -8.98
CA TRP A 256 -6.29 -7.04 -7.91
C TRP A 256 -5.96 -5.84 -7.04
N ALA A 257 -6.96 -5.07 -6.66
CA ALA A 257 -6.82 -3.90 -5.81
C ALA A 257 -7.71 -4.00 -4.58
N CYS A 258 -7.14 -3.70 -3.42
CA CYS A 258 -7.89 -3.66 -2.17
C CYS A 258 -8.96 -2.56 -2.23
N SER A 259 -10.24 -2.95 -2.22
CA SER A 259 -11.39 -2.03 -2.25
C SER A 259 -11.33 -0.98 -1.14
N ARG A 260 -10.99 -1.38 0.09
CA ARG A 260 -10.87 -0.45 1.23
C ARG A 260 -9.73 0.56 1.07
N SER A 261 -8.63 0.16 0.44
CA SER A 261 -7.52 1.07 0.18
C SER A 261 -7.87 2.04 -0.94
N LEU A 262 -8.55 1.58 -1.99
CA LEU A 262 -9.07 2.43 -3.07
C LEU A 262 -10.01 3.52 -2.53
N ALA A 263 -10.97 3.14 -1.69
CA ALA A 263 -11.88 4.08 -1.03
C ALA A 263 -11.12 5.11 -0.18
N TYR A 264 -10.13 4.67 0.60
CA TYR A 264 -9.32 5.56 1.45
C TYR A 264 -8.56 6.62 0.65
N TYR A 265 -8.01 6.26 -0.52
CA TYR A 265 -7.30 7.21 -1.40
C TYR A 265 -8.20 7.89 -2.44
N GLN A 266 -9.53 7.64 -2.42
CA GLN A 266 -10.50 8.20 -3.37
C GLN A 266 -10.13 7.87 -4.83
N LEU A 267 -9.74 6.62 -5.08
CA LEU A 267 -9.31 6.12 -6.39
C LEU A 267 -10.32 5.18 -7.06
N GLU A 268 -11.49 4.97 -6.47
CA GLU A 268 -12.50 4.02 -6.95
C GLU A 268 -12.94 4.33 -8.39
N ASP A 269 -13.16 5.60 -8.71
CA ASP A 269 -13.54 6.07 -10.05
C ASP A 269 -12.42 5.93 -11.10
N LYS A 270 -11.18 5.73 -10.64
CA LYS A 270 -10.00 5.60 -11.51
C LYS A 270 -9.71 4.15 -11.88
N VAL A 271 -10.36 3.19 -11.24
CA VAL A 271 -10.18 1.76 -11.53
C VAL A 271 -10.81 1.45 -12.88
N LYS A 272 -9.98 1.06 -13.85
CA LYS A 272 -10.43 0.61 -15.17
C LYS A 272 -10.13 -0.87 -15.34
N PRO A 273 -10.95 -1.63 -16.08
CA PRO A 273 -10.60 -2.98 -16.49
C PRO A 273 -9.22 -2.98 -17.17
N PRO A 274 -8.35 -3.97 -16.88
CA PRO A 274 -8.66 -5.28 -16.29
C PRO A 274 -8.55 -5.36 -14.75
N ILE A 275 -8.41 -4.23 -14.05
CA ILE A 275 -8.21 -4.23 -12.60
C ILE A 275 -9.49 -4.70 -11.89
N GLN A 276 -9.36 -5.73 -11.06
CA GLN A 276 -10.43 -6.25 -10.23
C GLN A 276 -10.32 -5.71 -8.81
N THR A 277 -11.45 -5.46 -8.16
CA THR A 277 -11.49 -5.03 -6.76
C THR A 277 -11.78 -6.23 -5.85
N ALA A 278 -11.05 -6.32 -4.74
CA ALA A 278 -11.18 -7.41 -3.78
C ALA A 278 -11.06 -6.91 -2.34
N GLN A 279 -11.66 -7.62 -1.39
CA GLN A 279 -11.52 -7.33 0.03
C GLN A 279 -10.24 -7.97 0.58
N ILE A 280 -9.73 -7.48 1.72
CA ILE A 280 -8.58 -8.10 2.40
C ILE A 280 -8.89 -9.54 2.82
N ALA A 281 -10.16 -9.86 3.12
CA ALA A 281 -10.58 -11.23 3.42
C ALA A 281 -10.38 -12.18 2.23
N ASP A 282 -10.45 -11.67 1.00
CA ASP A 282 -10.16 -12.47 -0.19
C ASP A 282 -8.66 -12.74 -0.31
N LEU A 283 -7.80 -11.77 0.08
CA LEU A 283 -6.36 -12.00 0.20
C LEU A 283 -6.05 -13.13 1.20
N GLN A 284 -6.74 -13.18 2.34
CA GLN A 284 -6.54 -14.26 3.32
C GLN A 284 -6.88 -15.64 2.73
N ARG A 285 -7.95 -15.73 1.93
CA ARG A 285 -8.28 -16.96 1.20
C ARG A 285 -7.20 -17.32 0.19
N LEU A 286 -6.64 -16.33 -0.51
CA LEU A 286 -5.51 -16.53 -1.41
C LEU A 286 -4.28 -17.04 -0.63
N THR A 287 -3.96 -16.48 0.53
CA THR A 287 -2.78 -16.90 1.32
C THR A 287 -2.82 -18.34 1.82
N ALA A 288 -4.02 -18.93 1.93
CA ALA A 288 -4.16 -20.33 2.31
C ALA A 288 -3.66 -21.30 1.23
N HIS A 289 -3.58 -20.84 -0.02
CA HIS A 289 -3.25 -21.66 -1.19
C HIS A 289 -2.01 -21.16 -1.95
N TYR A 290 -1.56 -19.94 -1.68
CA TYR A 290 -0.56 -19.26 -2.49
C TYR A 290 0.58 -18.69 -1.65
N GLN A 291 1.78 -18.75 -2.21
CA GLN A 291 2.93 -18.06 -1.65
C GLN A 291 2.83 -16.57 -1.99
N LEU A 292 2.76 -15.74 -0.96
CA LEU A 292 2.78 -14.29 -1.11
C LEU A 292 4.21 -13.77 -1.02
N ILE A 293 4.61 -12.97 -1.99
CA ILE A 293 5.83 -12.16 -1.93
C ILE A 293 5.41 -10.72 -1.65
N TRP A 294 5.83 -10.21 -0.50
CA TRP A 294 5.51 -8.87 -0.04
C TRP A 294 6.62 -7.89 -0.42
N ILE A 295 6.23 -6.78 -1.03
CA ILE A 295 7.13 -5.68 -1.43
C ILE A 295 6.56 -4.35 -0.93
#